data_AF-A0A9X2WLB6-F1
#
_entry.id   AF-A0A9X2WLB6-F1
#
_cell.length_a   1.000
_cell.length_b   1.000
_cell.length_c   1.000
_cell.angle_alpha   90.00
_cell.angle_beta   90.00
_cell.angle_gamma   90.00
#
_symmetry.space_group_name_H-M   'P 1'
#
loop_
_entity.id
_entity.type
_entity.pdbx_description
1 polymer ?
#
loop_
_entity_poly.entity_id
_entity_poly.type
_entity_poly.pdbx_seq_one_letter_code
_entity_poly.pdbx_strand_id
1 'polypeptide(L)'
;MKTNEARPLFRVLSFIIALLMWFVFGSSLLSVLENGSGKYQNWELVLGMFIGAVSFSYVAIIGYMPKILLMFFSRGSVADDKDLK
;
A
#
# COMPACT_ATOMS: atom_id res chain seq x y z
N MET A 1 -6.09 15.56 18.84
CA MET A 1 -6.19 14.40 17.91
C MET A 1 -5.29 13.31 18.44
N LYS A 2 -5.76 12.07 18.54
CA LYS A 2 -4.92 10.94 19.00
C LYS A 2 -3.84 10.69 17.94
N THR A 3 -2.61 10.58 18.38
CA THR A 3 -1.31 10.68 17.66
C THR A 3 -1.09 9.66 16.52
N ASN A 4 -2.10 8.90 16.11
CA ASN A 4 -1.98 7.84 15.10
C ASN A 4 -3.10 7.86 14.04
N GLU A 5 -3.95 8.88 14.01
CA GLU A 5 -4.94 9.04 12.95
C GLU A 5 -4.25 9.55 11.68
N ALA A 6 -4.27 8.76 10.61
CA ALA A 6 -3.82 9.20 9.30
C ALA A 6 -4.67 10.40 8.87
N ARG A 7 -4.03 11.54 8.60
CA ARG A 7 -4.70 12.77 8.17
C ARG A 7 -5.57 12.45 6.93
N PRO A 8 -6.73 13.10 6.75
CA PRO A 8 -7.67 12.78 5.67
C PRO A 8 -7.02 12.72 4.28
N LEU A 9 -6.06 13.61 4.00
CA LEU A 9 -5.27 13.63 2.77
C LEU A 9 -4.48 12.33 2.52
N PHE A 10 -3.89 11.73 3.56
CA PHE A 10 -3.15 10.47 3.43
C PHE A 10 -4.07 9.28 3.22
N ARG A 11 -5.30 9.32 3.74
CA ARG A 11 -6.32 8.28 3.47
C ARG A 11 -6.74 8.31 2.01
N VAL A 12 -6.99 9.50 1.47
CA VAL A 12 -7.34 9.70 0.05
C VAL A 12 -6.19 9.25 -0.85
N LEU A 13 -4.95 9.62 -0.53
CA LEU A 13 -3.78 9.19 -1.31
C LEU A 13 -3.61 7.66 -1.26
N SER A 14 -3.77 7.06 -0.09
CA SER A 14 -3.69 5.61 0.09
C SER A 14 -4.80 4.88 -0.66
N PHE A 15 -6.00 5.47 -0.73
CA PHE A 15 -7.11 4.93 -1.52
C PHE A 15 -6.80 4.93 -3.03
N ILE A 16 -6.23 6.03 -3.55
CA ILE A 16 -5.82 6.14 -4.96
C ILE A 16 -4.73 5.09 -5.28
N ILE A 17 -3.72 4.96 -4.42
CA ILE A 17 -2.65 3.98 -4.58
C ILE A 17 -3.22 2.54 -4.52
N ALA A 18 -4.14 2.26 -3.59
CA ALA A 18 -4.79 0.95 -3.50
C ALA A 18 -5.56 0.62 -4.78
N LEU A 19 -6.32 1.57 -5.34
CA LEU A 19 -7.04 1.38 -6.60
C LEU A 19 -6.09 1.05 -7.76
N LEU A 20 -4.98 1.79 -7.89
CA LEU A 20 -3.98 1.53 -8.92
C LEU A 20 -3.33 0.15 -8.73
N MET A 21 -3.01 -0.24 -7.50
CA MET A 21 -2.44 -1.55 -7.19
C MET A 21 -3.41 -2.70 -7.48
N TRP A 22 -4.70 -2.54 -7.18
CA TRP A 22 -5.74 -3.50 -7.54
C TRP A 22 -5.88 -3.67 -9.05
N PHE A 23 -5.78 -2.57 -9.80
CA PHE A 23 -5.77 -2.63 -11.27
C PHE A 23 -4.57 -3.41 -11.80
N VAL A 24 -3.35 -3.07 -11.34
CA VAL A 24 -2.11 -3.76 -11.75
C VAL A 24 -2.14 -5.24 -11.34
N PHE A 25 -2.64 -5.57 -10.15
CA PHE A 25 -2.84 -6.94 -9.70
C PHE A 25 -3.77 -7.70 -10.64
N GLY A 26 -4.93 -7.14 -10.98
CA GLY A 26 -5.88 -7.76 -11.90
C GLY A 26 -5.30 -8.01 -13.29
N SER A 27 -4.62 -7.01 -13.88
CA SER A 27 -3.97 -7.16 -15.18
C SER A 27 -2.85 -8.20 -15.16
N SER A 28 -2.05 -8.22 -14.09
CA SER A 28 -0.96 -9.19 -13.94
C SER A 28 -1.49 -10.61 -13.73
N LEU A 29 -2.58 -10.76 -12.96
CA LEU A 29 -3.23 -12.04 -12.75
C LEU A 29 -3.83 -12.58 -14.05
N LEU A 30 -4.52 -11.75 -14.83
CA LEU A 30 -5.03 -12.13 -16.15
C LEU A 30 -3.89 -12.55 -17.08
N SER A 31 -2.79 -11.77 -17.12
CA SER A 31 -1.62 -12.10 -17.93
C SER A 31 -1.01 -13.46 -17.56
N VAL A 32 -0.96 -13.80 -16.26
CA VAL A 32 -0.47 -15.10 -15.76
C VAL A 32 -1.42 -16.23 -16.14
N LEU A 33 -2.73 -16.02 -16.04
CA LEU A 33 -3.74 -17.02 -16.39
C LEU A 33 -3.75 -17.31 -17.90
N GLU A 34 -3.60 -16.30 -18.74
CA GLU A 34 -3.63 -16.43 -20.21
C GLU A 34 -2.32 -16.97 -20.80
N ASN A 35 -1.16 -16.55 -20.28
CA ASN A 35 0.15 -16.90 -20.88
C ASN A 35 0.84 -18.10 -20.20
N GLY A 36 0.21 -18.70 -19.20
CA GLY A 36 0.73 -19.86 -18.47
C GLY A 36 1.82 -19.53 -17.43
N SER A 37 2.01 -20.47 -16.50
CA SER A 37 2.90 -20.36 -15.33
C SER A 37 4.41 -20.42 -15.64
N GLY A 38 4.82 -20.26 -16.91
CA GLY A 38 6.18 -20.52 -17.38
C GLY A 38 7.28 -19.59 -16.82
N LYS A 39 6.92 -18.57 -16.03
CA LYS A 39 7.88 -17.69 -15.34
C LYS A 39 7.46 -17.48 -13.89
N TYR A 40 8.20 -18.11 -12.96
CA TYR A 40 8.13 -17.86 -11.50
C TYR A 40 8.04 -16.35 -11.16
N GLN A 41 8.71 -15.51 -11.95
CA GLN A 41 8.78 -14.07 -11.81
C GLN A 41 7.41 -13.35 -11.89
N ASN A 42 6.41 -13.91 -12.58
CA ASN A 42 5.10 -13.28 -12.70
C ASN A 42 4.24 -13.49 -11.43
N TRP A 43 4.40 -14.62 -10.74
CA TRP A 43 3.66 -14.91 -9.51
C TRP A 43 4.15 -14.09 -8.32
N GLU A 44 5.46 -13.87 -8.23
CA GLU A 44 6.04 -12.98 -7.21
C GLU A 44 5.48 -11.55 -7.33
N LEU A 45 5.35 -11.06 -8.56
CA LEU A 45 4.77 -9.74 -8.83
C LEU A 45 3.29 -9.70 -8.46
N VAL A 46 2.50 -10.71 -8.84
CA VAL A 46 1.08 -10.82 -8.48
C VAL A 46 0.90 -10.83 -6.95
N LEU A 47 1.69 -11.62 -6.23
CA LEU A 47 1.63 -11.70 -4.77
C LEU A 47 2.06 -10.38 -4.10
N GLY A 48 3.14 -9.75 -4.58
CA GLY A 48 3.60 -8.46 -4.07
C GLY A 48 2.58 -7.35 -4.27
N MET A 49 1.96 -7.30 -5.45
CA MET A 49 0.89 -6.33 -5.75
C MET A 49 -0.35 -6.58 -4.92
N PHE A 50 -0.70 -7.84 -4.65
CA PHE A 50 -1.82 -8.18 -3.76
C PHE A 50 -1.58 -7.71 -2.33
N ILE A 51 -0.40 -8.01 -1.76
CA ILE A 51 -0.03 -7.58 -0.40
C ILE A 51 -0.03 -6.06 -0.30
N GLY A 52 0.52 -5.38 -1.31
CA GLY A 52 0.50 -3.92 -1.41
C GLY A 52 -0.92 -3.36 -1.45
N ALA A 53 -1.77 -3.89 -2.36
CA ALA A 53 -3.15 -3.46 -2.51
C ALA A 53 -3.94 -3.61 -1.20
N VAL A 54 -3.84 -4.76 -0.53
CA VAL A 54 -4.49 -5.00 0.77
C VAL A 54 -3.96 -4.05 1.85
N SER A 55 -2.65 -3.82 1.89
CA SER A 55 -2.01 -2.93 2.88
C SER A 55 -2.48 -1.48 2.71
N PHE A 56 -2.53 -0.97 1.47
CA PHE A 56 -3.01 0.40 1.21
C PHE A 56 -4.53 0.52 1.36
N SER A 57 -5.31 -0.51 1.01
CA SER A 57 -6.74 -0.56 1.29
C SER A 57 -7.02 -0.49 2.81
N TYR A 58 -6.22 -1.19 3.62
CA TYR A 58 -6.33 -1.13 5.08
C TYR A 58 -6.07 0.30 5.62
N VAL A 59 -5.01 0.96 5.14
CA VAL A 59 -4.71 2.35 5.52
C VAL A 59 -5.81 3.31 5.07
N ALA A 60 -6.39 3.10 3.89
CA ALA A 60 -7.49 3.90 3.36
C ALA A 60 -8.77 3.77 4.20
N ILE A 61 -9.10 2.56 4.65
CA ILE A 61 -10.36 2.26 5.36
C ILE A 61 -10.24 2.55 6.86
N ILE A 62 -9.24 1.98 7.53
CA ILE A 62 -9.07 2.08 8.99
C ILE A 62 -8.46 3.44 9.36
N GLY A 63 -7.71 4.05 8.45
CA GLY A 63 -7.18 5.38 8.66
C GLY A 63 -6.14 5.44 9.78
N TYR A 64 -5.50 4.31 10.05
CA TYR A 64 -4.39 4.16 10.98
C TYR A 64 -3.19 3.71 10.16
N MET A 65 -2.12 4.51 10.16
CA MET A 65 -0.90 4.17 9.43
C MET A 65 -0.05 3.26 10.32
N PRO A 66 0.26 2.01 9.91
CA PRO A 66 1.13 1.14 10.69
C PRO A 66 2.47 1.83 10.94
N LYS A 67 2.97 1.81 12.18
CA LYS A 67 4.24 2.47 12.57
C LYS A 67 5.43 2.06 11.69
N ILE A 68 5.39 0.83 11.15
CA ILE A 68 6.40 0.31 10.22
C ILE A 68 6.40 1.09 8.90
N LEU A 69 5.24 1.44 8.34
CA LEU A 69 5.14 2.29 7.15
C LEU A 69 5.62 3.71 7.45
N LEU A 70 5.26 4.26 8.61
CA LEU A 70 5.80 5.55 9.05
C LEU A 70 7.33 5.53 9.12
N MET A 71 7.95 4.45 9.61
CA MET A 71 9.41 4.33 9.68
C MET A 71 10.10 4.28 8.31
N PHE A 72 9.44 3.70 7.29
CA PHE A 72 9.95 3.73 5.92
C PHE A 72 9.81 5.13 5.27
N PHE A 73 8.77 5.90 5.62
CA PHE A 73 8.52 7.25 5.10
C PHE A 73 9.07 8.39 5.98
N SER A 74 9.53 8.13 7.21
CA SER A 74 10.06 9.14 8.14
C SER A 74 11.44 9.67 7.78
N ARG A 75 12.10 9.12 6.75
CA ARG A 75 13.31 9.70 6.16
C ARG A 75 13.02 10.96 5.31
N GLY A 76 11.76 11.31 5.10
CA GLY A 76 11.35 12.59 4.51
C GLY A 76 10.72 13.51 5.57
N SER A 77 10.78 14.82 5.32
CA SER A 77 10.38 16.00 6.12
C SER A 77 8.94 16.02 6.71
N VAL A 78 8.26 14.88 6.82
CA VAL A 78 6.89 14.73 7.32
C VAL A 78 6.86 14.22 8.77
N ALA A 79 7.98 13.70 9.29
CA ALA A 79 8.14 13.42 10.72
C ALA A 79 8.59 14.70 11.44
N ASP A 80 7.64 15.60 11.69
CA ASP A 80 7.87 16.69 12.64
C ASP A 80 8.03 16.05 14.03
N ASP A 81 9.19 16.28 14.66
CA ASP A 81 9.71 15.69 15.91
C ASP A 81 8.80 15.83 17.16
N LYS A 82 7.57 16.31 17.01
CA LYS A 82 6.63 16.57 18.11
C LYS A 82 5.71 15.39 18.45
N ASP A 83 5.62 14.38 17.59
CA ASP A 83 4.66 13.27 17.74
C ASP A 83 5.27 11.98 18.33
N LEU A 84 6.55 12.00 18.74
CA LEU A 84 7.28 10.84 19.29
C LEU A 84 7.47 10.83 20.82
N LYS A 85 6.81 11.74 21.56
CA LYS A 85 6.74 11.67 23.04
C LYS A 85 5.49 10.95 23.53
#